data_AF-A0A7V9KSJ6-F1
#
_entry.id   AF-A0A7V9KSJ6-F1
#
_cell.length_a   1.000
_cell.length_b   1.000
_cell.length_c   1.000
_cell.angle_alpha   90.00
_cell.angle_beta   90.00
_cell.angle_gamma   90.00
#
_symmetry.space_group_name_H-M   'P 1'
#
loop_
_entity.id
_entity.type
_entity.pdbx_description
1 polymer ?
#
loop_
_entity_poly.entity_id
_entity_poly.type
_entity_poly.pdbx_seq_one_letter_code
_entity_poly.pdbx_strand_id
1 'polypeptide(L)'
;MTSSTTCCPKVGATVTARWSNPSRPRGSIVGRDDRGNRLDVPRDDRPALVRRPAYDPEMFGNFAEGFARFMGTARFLAYMTVLIIVWLLWNAPFGPDRYRWDEYPFIFLTLMLSLQASYAAPLILLAQNRQEARDRVSQDQDRETTARAQFDMEFLAREVAGLRHGMGEVATRDFLRSELRTLLNDLADQARSGEPTTGAPGAEGLRPP
;
A
#
# COMPACT_ATOMS: atom_id res chain seq x y z
N MET A 1 36.41 -29.15 -20.55
CA MET A 1 36.82 -28.00 -21.39
C MET A 1 36.31 -26.74 -20.74
N THR A 2 37.19 -26.13 -19.96
CA THR A 2 36.97 -24.94 -19.13
C THR A 2 37.77 -23.80 -19.76
N SER A 3 37.10 -22.74 -20.20
CA SER A 3 37.76 -21.44 -20.50
C SER A 3 37.72 -20.62 -19.20
N SER A 4 38.82 -20.21 -18.57
CA SER A 4 39.72 -19.09 -18.94
C SER A 4 38.92 -17.82 -19.26
N THR A 5 39.23 -16.62 -18.76
CA THR A 5 40.39 -16.13 -18.00
C THR A 5 40.14 -14.63 -17.72
N THR A 6 40.51 -14.17 -16.51
CA THR A 6 41.09 -12.83 -16.20
C THR A 6 40.18 -11.58 -16.31
N CYS A 7 39.86 -10.91 -15.20
CA CYS A 7 40.66 -9.94 -14.41
C CYS A 7 40.55 -8.51 -14.94
N CYS A 8 40.06 -7.56 -14.12
CA CYS A 8 40.91 -6.57 -13.46
C CYS A 8 40.13 -5.58 -12.55
N PRO A 9 40.82 -4.84 -11.66
CA PRO A 9 40.29 -4.29 -10.40
C PRO A 9 40.40 -2.75 -10.26
N LYS A 10 39.94 -2.24 -9.09
CA LYS A 10 40.27 -0.94 -8.42
C LYS A 10 39.89 0.34 -9.21
N VAL A 11 39.43 1.44 -8.60
CA VAL A 11 40.21 2.41 -7.81
C VAL A 11 39.26 3.23 -6.93
N GLY A 12 39.67 3.52 -5.68
CA GLY A 12 38.94 4.42 -4.78
C GLY A 12 39.13 5.89 -5.13
N ALA A 13 38.15 6.72 -4.75
CA ALA A 13 38.31 8.14 -4.53
C ALA A 13 37.26 8.58 -3.50
N THR A 14 37.66 8.74 -2.25
CA THR A 14 37.94 10.05 -1.61
C THR A 14 36.68 10.68 -1.02
N VAL A 15 36.55 10.48 0.30
CA VAL A 15 35.82 11.39 1.20
C VAL A 15 36.42 12.78 1.06
N THR A 16 35.61 13.76 0.66
CA THR A 16 35.85 15.15 1.02
C THR A 16 34.62 15.69 1.73
N ALA A 17 34.87 16.20 2.93
CA ALA A 17 33.91 16.85 3.77
C ALA A 17 33.60 18.26 3.26
N ARG A 18 32.47 18.79 3.76
CA ARG A 18 32.32 20.16 4.24
C ARG A 18 32.15 21.22 3.13
N TRP A 19 30.97 21.83 3.03
CA TRP A 19 30.65 23.16 3.59
C TRP A 19 29.16 23.46 3.32
N SER A 20 28.48 23.93 4.36
CA SER A 20 27.23 24.65 4.30
C SER A 20 27.43 26.01 3.62
N ASN A 21 26.48 26.44 2.78
CA ASN A 21 26.35 27.84 2.39
C ASN A 21 24.88 28.24 2.25
N PRO A 22 24.33 29.07 3.15
CA PRO A 22 23.02 29.68 3.01
C PRO A 22 23.18 31.10 2.45
N SER A 23 22.81 31.31 1.18
CA SER A 23 22.29 32.59 0.67
C SER A 23 22.10 32.55 -0.85
N ARG A 24 20.85 32.70 -1.30
CA ARG A 24 20.55 33.14 -2.67
C ARG A 24 19.53 34.29 -2.61
N PRO A 25 19.91 35.54 -2.94
CA PRO A 25 18.94 36.56 -3.27
C PRO A 25 18.39 36.33 -4.68
N ARG A 26 17.11 36.66 -4.82
CA ARG A 26 16.27 36.57 -6.02
C ARG A 26 16.81 37.53 -7.09
N GLY A 27 17.27 36.98 -8.21
CA GLY A 27 17.73 37.73 -9.38
C GLY A 27 17.12 37.15 -10.66
N SER A 28 16.28 37.94 -11.31
CA SER A 28 15.68 37.68 -12.62
C SER A 28 16.71 37.83 -13.73
N ILE A 29 16.97 36.78 -14.50
CA ILE A 29 17.61 36.88 -15.82
C ILE A 29 16.91 35.93 -16.79
N VAL A 30 16.39 36.53 -17.85
CA VAL A 30 15.92 35.91 -19.09
C VAL A 30 17.00 34.98 -19.64
N GLY A 31 16.65 33.72 -19.92
CA GLY A 31 17.62 32.77 -20.46
C GLY A 31 16.96 31.52 -21.05
N ARG A 32 16.71 31.62 -22.36
CA ARG A 32 16.84 30.53 -23.36
C ARG A 32 15.81 29.39 -23.29
N ASP A 33 15.12 29.19 -24.42
CA ASP A 33 14.36 28.00 -24.80
C ASP A 33 15.14 26.70 -24.46
N ASP A 34 14.86 26.09 -23.30
CA ASP A 34 15.26 24.71 -22.97
C ASP A 34 14.31 23.71 -23.65
N ARG A 35 14.21 23.80 -24.98
CA ARG A 35 13.60 22.77 -25.84
C ARG A 35 14.61 21.67 -26.22
N GLY A 36 15.69 21.54 -25.46
CA GLY A 36 16.89 20.78 -25.86
C GLY A 36 17.29 19.60 -24.98
N ASN A 37 16.55 19.21 -23.93
CA ASN A 37 16.98 18.07 -23.10
C ASN A 37 15.85 17.27 -22.44
N ARG A 38 14.94 16.73 -23.26
CA ARG A 38 14.18 15.52 -22.90
C ARG A 38 14.62 14.39 -23.84
N LEU A 39 15.86 13.94 -23.64
CA LEU A 39 16.49 12.82 -24.36
C LEU A 39 16.29 11.47 -23.64
N ASP A 40 15.48 11.42 -22.57
CA ASP A 40 15.22 10.21 -21.79
C ASP A 40 13.97 9.41 -22.22
N VAL A 41 13.36 9.74 -23.37
CA VAL A 41 12.35 8.86 -23.97
C VAL A 41 13.05 8.04 -25.05
N PRO A 42 13.29 6.72 -24.85
CA PRO A 42 13.80 5.88 -25.92
C PRO A 42 12.80 5.94 -27.08
N ARG A 43 13.23 6.56 -28.18
CA ARG A 43 12.47 6.61 -29.42
C ARG A 43 12.60 5.25 -30.08
N ASP A 44 11.55 4.43 -29.99
CA ASP A 44 11.44 3.16 -30.73
C ASP A 44 11.22 3.49 -32.22
N ASP A 45 12.28 3.91 -32.92
CA ASP A 45 12.29 4.07 -34.38
C ASP A 45 12.39 2.69 -35.06
N ARG A 46 11.46 1.78 -34.74
CA ARG A 46 11.29 0.53 -35.51
C ARG A 46 10.38 0.84 -36.70
N PRO A 47 10.79 0.54 -37.95
CA PRO A 47 9.88 0.66 -39.08
C PRO A 47 8.70 -0.29 -38.84
N ALA A 48 7.53 0.29 -38.57
CA ALA A 48 6.27 -0.41 -38.38
C ALA A 48 5.76 -0.94 -39.73
N LEU A 49 6.50 -1.89 -40.29
CA LEU A 49 6.17 -2.53 -41.57
C LEU A 49 4.99 -3.51 -41.41
N VAL A 50 4.62 -3.82 -40.17
CA VAL A 50 3.40 -4.56 -39.83
C VAL A 50 2.44 -3.60 -39.15
N ARG A 51 1.43 -3.15 -39.90
CA ARG A 51 0.24 -2.48 -39.36
C ARG A 51 -0.48 -3.50 -38.47
N ARG A 52 -0.02 -3.65 -37.22
CA ARG A 52 -0.79 -4.37 -36.22
C ARG A 52 -2.14 -3.68 -36.15
N PRO A 53 -3.27 -4.39 -36.33
CA PRO A 53 -4.57 -3.79 -36.09
C PRO A 53 -4.52 -3.22 -34.68
N ALA A 54 -4.62 -1.89 -34.57
CA ALA A 54 -4.66 -1.19 -33.31
C ALA A 54 -6.00 -1.57 -32.68
N TYR A 55 -5.98 -2.67 -31.93
CA TYR A 55 -7.10 -3.12 -31.15
C TYR A 55 -7.35 -2.07 -30.07
N ASP A 56 -8.48 -1.39 -30.16
CA ASP A 56 -8.81 -0.26 -29.30
C ASP A 56 -9.18 -0.77 -27.89
N PRO A 57 -8.28 -0.67 -26.90
CA PRO A 57 -8.47 -1.33 -25.61
C PRO A 57 -9.59 -0.69 -24.79
N GLU A 58 -10.03 0.52 -25.15
CA GLU A 58 -11.01 1.34 -24.45
C GLU A 58 -12.44 0.81 -24.65
N MET A 59 -12.82 0.53 -25.90
CA MET A 59 -14.13 -0.05 -26.25
C MET A 59 -14.33 -1.42 -25.58
N PHE A 60 -13.28 -2.23 -25.52
CA PHE A 60 -13.34 -3.53 -24.89
C PHE A 60 -13.33 -3.47 -23.36
N GLY A 61 -12.70 -2.43 -22.78
CA GLY A 61 -12.71 -2.21 -21.33
C GLY A 61 -14.12 -1.96 -20.78
N ASN A 62 -14.87 -1.10 -21.46
CA ASN A 62 -16.27 -0.82 -21.11
C ASN A 62 -17.17 -2.05 -21.29
N PHE A 63 -16.93 -2.85 -22.35
CA PHE A 63 -17.65 -4.10 -22.57
C PHE A 63 -17.34 -5.15 -21.50
N ALA A 64 -16.07 -5.34 -21.15
CA ALA A 64 -15.63 -6.27 -20.10
C ALA A 64 -16.18 -5.90 -18.73
N GLU A 65 -16.24 -4.61 -18.39
CA GLU A 65 -16.84 -4.12 -17.14
C GLU A 65 -18.35 -4.42 -17.08
N GLY A 66 -19.07 -4.23 -18.20
CA GLY A 66 -20.47 -4.63 -18.32
C GLY A 66 -20.67 -6.13 -18.21
N PHE A 67 -19.82 -6.92 -18.87
CA PHE A 67 -19.89 -8.38 -18.87
C PHE A 67 -19.55 -8.98 -17.50
N ALA A 68 -18.59 -8.41 -16.77
CA ALA A 68 -18.25 -8.81 -15.41
C ALA A 68 -19.43 -8.58 -14.44
N ARG A 69 -20.09 -7.43 -14.53
CA ARG A 69 -21.31 -7.14 -13.76
C ARG A 69 -22.47 -8.08 -14.13
N PHE A 70 -22.56 -8.45 -15.41
CA PHE A 70 -23.59 -9.34 -15.92
C PHE A 70 -23.43 -10.79 -15.44
N MET A 71 -22.21 -11.34 -15.53
CA MET A 71 -21.88 -12.71 -15.11
C MET A 71 -21.95 -12.93 -13.59
N GLY A 72 -21.65 -11.89 -12.80
CA GLY A 72 -21.73 -11.97 -11.32
C GLY A 72 -23.15 -11.90 -10.75
N THR A 73 -24.16 -11.66 -11.59
CA THR A 73 -25.55 -11.47 -11.14
C THR A 73 -26.39 -12.73 -11.42
N ALA A 74 -27.26 -13.14 -10.48
CA ALA A 74 -28.19 -14.28 -10.63
C ALA A 74 -29.14 -14.17 -11.85
N ARG A 75 -29.24 -12.98 -12.46
CA ARG A 75 -30.04 -12.70 -13.66
C ARG A 75 -29.54 -13.47 -14.89
N PHE A 76 -28.23 -13.68 -15.05
CA PHE A 76 -27.70 -14.44 -16.19
C PHE A 76 -28.22 -15.88 -16.21
N LEU A 77 -28.13 -16.55 -15.07
CA LEU A 77 -28.64 -17.91 -14.90
C LEU A 77 -30.15 -17.95 -15.17
N ALA A 78 -30.91 -16.98 -14.65
CA ALA A 78 -32.36 -16.89 -14.90
C ALA A 78 -32.68 -16.78 -16.40
N TYR A 79 -31.99 -15.91 -17.15
CA TYR A 79 -32.20 -15.78 -18.60
C TYR A 79 -31.85 -17.08 -19.35
N MET A 80 -30.74 -17.73 -19.00
CA MET A 80 -30.34 -19.01 -19.61
C MET A 80 -31.36 -20.11 -19.33
N THR A 81 -31.85 -20.22 -18.10
CA THR A 81 -32.89 -21.18 -17.73
C THR A 81 -34.20 -20.91 -18.45
N VAL A 82 -34.64 -19.65 -18.53
CA VAL A 82 -35.85 -19.27 -19.27
C VAL A 82 -35.72 -19.60 -20.75
N LEU A 83 -34.58 -19.33 -21.37
CA LEU A 83 -34.34 -19.67 -22.78
C LEU A 83 -34.48 -21.18 -23.02
N ILE A 84 -33.86 -22.00 -22.18
CA ILE A 84 -33.96 -23.48 -22.26
C ILE A 84 -35.41 -23.93 -22.08
N ILE A 85 -36.12 -23.38 -21.08
CA ILE A 85 -37.53 -23.72 -20.82
C ILE A 85 -38.41 -23.33 -22.02
N VAL A 86 -38.25 -22.12 -22.56
CA VAL A 86 -39.03 -21.65 -23.72
C VAL A 86 -38.77 -22.55 -24.93
N TRP A 87 -37.51 -22.91 -25.19
CA TRP A 87 -37.15 -23.81 -26.29
C TRP A 87 -37.77 -25.21 -26.13
N LEU A 88 -37.71 -25.75 -24.91
CA LEU A 88 -38.25 -27.05 -24.58
C LEU A 88 -39.78 -27.06 -24.70
N LEU A 89 -40.46 -26.04 -24.15
CA LEU A 89 -41.92 -25.91 -24.23
C LEU A 89 -42.41 -25.73 -25.67
N TRP A 90 -41.65 -25.00 -26.49
CA TRP A 90 -41.96 -24.82 -27.91
C TRP A 90 -41.84 -26.13 -28.71
N ASN A 91 -40.80 -26.93 -28.47
CA ASN A 91 -40.52 -28.13 -29.28
C ASN A 91 -41.18 -29.42 -28.75
N ALA A 92 -41.44 -29.55 -27.44
CA ALA A 92 -41.96 -30.78 -26.84
C ALA A 92 -43.51 -30.81 -26.75
N PRO A 93 -44.20 -29.97 -25.93
CA PRO A 93 -45.65 -30.06 -25.77
C PRO A 93 -46.51 -29.18 -26.70
N PHE A 94 -46.00 -28.05 -27.23
CA PHE A 94 -46.83 -27.05 -27.95
C PHE A 94 -46.59 -26.95 -29.46
N GLY A 95 -45.63 -27.70 -30.02
CA GLY A 95 -45.32 -27.67 -31.45
C GLY A 95 -46.32 -28.50 -32.27
N PRO A 96 -47.03 -27.93 -33.27
CA PRO A 96 -47.76 -28.74 -34.26
C PRO A 96 -46.79 -29.69 -34.97
N ASP A 97 -47.17 -30.94 -35.29
CA ASP A 97 -46.30 -31.95 -35.94
C ASP A 97 -45.52 -31.46 -37.18
N ARG A 98 -45.99 -30.39 -37.80
CA ARG A 98 -45.41 -29.71 -38.97
C ARG A 98 -44.34 -28.64 -38.69
N TYR A 99 -44.20 -28.15 -37.45
CA TYR A 99 -43.26 -27.09 -37.05
C TYR A 99 -42.31 -27.49 -35.92
N ARG A 100 -42.15 -28.80 -35.67
CA ARG A 100 -41.18 -29.34 -34.71
C ARG A 100 -39.79 -29.28 -35.34
N TRP A 101 -39.10 -28.16 -35.14
CA TRP A 101 -37.75 -27.94 -35.71
C TRP A 101 -36.66 -28.72 -34.96
N ASP A 102 -36.90 -29.14 -33.71
CA ASP A 102 -35.93 -29.85 -32.87
C ASP A 102 -36.60 -30.95 -32.01
N GLU A 103 -36.78 -32.15 -32.59
CA GLU A 103 -37.32 -33.35 -31.90
C GLU A 103 -36.28 -33.92 -30.90
N TYR A 104 -36.73 -34.67 -29.89
CA TYR A 104 -35.84 -35.36 -28.93
C TYR A 104 -34.76 -36.16 -29.69
N PRO A 105 -33.44 -35.91 -29.49
CA PRO A 105 -32.77 -35.35 -28.31
C PRO A 105 -32.37 -33.85 -28.32
N PHE A 106 -33.06 -32.98 -29.07
CA PHE A 106 -32.78 -31.52 -29.13
C PHE A 106 -31.36 -31.17 -29.62
N ILE A 107 -31.05 -31.57 -30.85
CA ILE A 107 -29.71 -31.41 -31.44
C ILE A 107 -29.35 -29.94 -31.64
N PHE A 108 -30.31 -29.09 -32.02
CA PHE A 108 -30.05 -27.67 -32.27
C PHE A 108 -29.74 -26.91 -30.98
N LEU A 109 -30.51 -27.18 -29.92
CA LEU A 109 -30.22 -26.63 -28.59
C LEU A 109 -28.80 -27.02 -28.15
N THR A 110 -28.43 -28.28 -28.31
CA THR A 110 -27.12 -28.79 -27.91
C THR A 110 -25.97 -28.17 -28.72
N LEU A 111 -26.15 -28.04 -30.04
CA LEU A 111 -25.19 -27.39 -30.93
C LEU A 111 -25.00 -25.92 -30.56
N MET A 112 -26.09 -25.22 -30.27
CA MET A 112 -26.05 -23.82 -29.87
C MET A 112 -25.37 -23.63 -28.51
N LEU A 113 -25.66 -24.47 -27.52
CA LEU A 113 -24.98 -24.43 -26.21
C LEU A 113 -23.48 -24.77 -26.31
N SER A 114 -23.13 -25.72 -27.18
CA SER A 114 -21.73 -26.10 -27.41
C SER A 114 -20.95 -24.97 -28.09
N LEU A 115 -21.56 -24.33 -29.09
CA LEU A 115 -21.01 -23.11 -29.70
C LEU A 115 -20.89 -21.99 -28.68
N GLN A 116 -21.89 -21.84 -27.80
CA GLN A 116 -21.89 -20.84 -26.74
C GLN A 116 -20.67 -20.96 -25.83
N ALA A 117 -20.39 -22.18 -25.37
CA ALA A 117 -19.22 -22.46 -24.56
C ALA A 117 -17.92 -22.16 -25.31
N SER A 118 -17.86 -22.51 -26.60
CA SER A 118 -16.67 -22.31 -27.44
C SER A 118 -16.32 -20.83 -27.66
N TYR A 119 -17.31 -19.96 -27.91
CA TYR A 119 -17.03 -18.52 -28.10
C TYR A 119 -16.76 -17.78 -26.79
N ALA A 120 -17.18 -18.33 -25.64
CA ALA A 120 -16.93 -17.71 -24.35
C ALA A 120 -15.44 -17.69 -24.00
N ALA A 121 -14.70 -18.76 -24.31
CA ALA A 121 -13.27 -18.88 -24.01
C ALA A 121 -12.39 -17.74 -24.57
N PRO A 122 -12.45 -17.38 -25.88
CA PRO A 122 -11.65 -16.28 -26.42
C PRO A 122 -12.05 -14.91 -25.86
N LEU A 123 -13.34 -14.68 -25.55
CA LEU A 123 -13.79 -13.43 -24.93
C LEU A 123 -13.27 -13.30 -23.49
N ILE A 124 -13.25 -14.40 -22.73
CA ILE A 124 -12.72 -14.45 -21.38
C ILE A 124 -11.20 -14.21 -21.39
N LEU A 125 -10.46 -14.88 -22.29
CA LEU A 125 -9.01 -14.68 -22.42
C LEU A 125 -8.63 -13.22 -22.71
N LEU A 126 -9.42 -12.54 -23.52
CA LEU A 126 -9.19 -11.14 -23.86
C LEU A 126 -9.55 -10.18 -22.70
N ALA A 127 -10.54 -10.53 -21.88
CA ALA A 127 -10.88 -9.80 -20.67
C ALA A 127 -9.82 -9.97 -19.57
N GLN A 128 -9.24 -11.17 -19.45
CA GLN A 128 -8.21 -11.50 -18.46
C GLN A 128 -6.89 -10.76 -18.70
N ASN A 129 -6.44 -10.62 -19.97
CA ASN A 129 -5.21 -9.89 -20.30
C ASN A 129 -5.16 -8.45 -19.76
N ARG A 130 -6.30 -7.79 -19.56
CA ARG A 130 -6.37 -6.45 -18.94
C ARG A 130 -6.40 -6.48 -17.42
N GLN A 131 -6.99 -7.51 -16.82
CA GLN A 131 -6.93 -7.71 -15.36
C GLN A 131 -5.47 -7.93 -14.95
N GLU A 132 -4.76 -8.82 -15.65
CA GLU A 132 -3.33 -9.07 -15.43
C GLU A 132 -2.46 -7.81 -15.57
N ALA A 133 -2.78 -6.92 -16.51
CA ALA A 133 -2.06 -5.66 -16.66
C ALA A 133 -2.30 -4.69 -15.49
N ARG A 134 -3.53 -4.60 -14.97
CA ARG A 134 -3.85 -3.81 -13.76
C ARG A 134 -3.23 -4.42 -12.51
N ASP A 135 -3.31 -5.74 -12.37
CA ASP A 135 -2.75 -6.47 -11.25
C ASP A 135 -1.23 -6.33 -11.20
N ARG A 136 -0.56 -6.34 -12.36
CA ARG A 136 0.86 -6.08 -12.46
C ARG A 136 1.23 -4.68 -11.97
N VAL A 137 0.51 -3.64 -12.41
CA VAL A 137 0.75 -2.26 -11.96
C VAL A 137 0.46 -2.11 -10.47
N SER A 138 -0.60 -2.74 -9.96
CA SER A 138 -0.92 -2.76 -8.53
C SER A 138 0.19 -3.45 -7.73
N GLN A 139 0.72 -4.57 -8.22
CA GLN A 139 1.83 -5.28 -7.58
C GLN A 139 3.11 -4.44 -7.55
N ASP A 140 3.41 -3.71 -8.63
CA ASP A 140 4.58 -2.84 -8.68
C ASP A 140 4.45 -1.66 -7.69
N GLN A 141 3.25 -1.06 -7.58
CA GLN A 141 2.98 -0.01 -6.57
C GLN A 141 3.04 -0.53 -5.14
N ASP A 142 2.54 -1.75 -4.89
CA ASP A 142 2.58 -2.36 -3.56
C ASP A 142 4.03 -2.65 -3.13
N ARG A 143 4.89 -3.06 -4.07
CA ARG A 143 6.34 -3.19 -3.83
C ARG A 143 6.98 -1.87 -3.43
N GLU A 144 6.69 -0.78 -4.15
CA GLU A 144 7.21 0.54 -3.80
C GLU A 144 6.70 1.03 -2.44
N THR A 145 5.41 0.81 -2.16
CA THR A 145 4.78 1.21 -0.89
C THR A 145 5.39 0.43 0.28
N THR A 146 5.57 -0.87 0.12
CA THR A 146 6.21 -1.73 1.12
C THR A 146 7.65 -1.33 1.37
N ALA A 147 8.41 -0.99 0.32
CA ALA A 147 9.78 -0.50 0.46
C ALA A 147 9.83 0.83 1.24
N ARG A 148 8.95 1.79 0.92
CA ARG A 148 8.84 3.05 1.67
C ARG A 148 8.46 2.83 3.13
N ALA A 149 7.50 1.94 3.39
CA ALA A 149 7.08 1.61 4.75
C ALA A 149 8.22 1.00 5.59
N GLN A 150 9.09 0.19 4.99
CA GLN A 150 10.28 -0.33 5.68
C GLN A 150 11.23 0.80 6.09
N PHE A 151 11.53 1.74 5.19
CA PHE A 151 12.39 2.88 5.51
C PHE A 151 11.78 3.80 6.58
N ASP A 152 10.47 4.05 6.53
CA ASP A 152 9.78 4.85 7.54
C ASP A 152 9.84 4.19 8.92
N MET A 153 9.68 2.86 8.98
CA MET A 153 9.84 2.10 10.23
C MET A 153 11.27 2.16 10.76
N GLU A 154 12.29 2.03 9.90
CA GLU A 154 13.69 2.16 10.29
C GLU A 154 14.03 3.56 10.82
N PHE A 155 13.50 4.59 10.15
CA PHE A 155 13.64 5.97 10.59
C PHE A 155 13.00 6.17 11.96
N LEU A 156 11.73 5.77 12.12
CA LEU A 156 11.03 5.87 13.40
C LEU A 156 11.73 5.07 14.50
N ALA A 157 12.26 3.88 14.20
CA ALA A 157 13.01 3.09 15.16
C ALA A 157 14.29 3.80 15.62
N ARG A 158 15.03 4.42 14.70
CA ARG A 158 16.21 5.23 15.03
C ARG A 158 15.82 6.47 15.84
N GLU A 159 14.74 7.14 15.48
CA GLU A 159 14.28 8.34 16.17
C GLU A 159 13.80 8.03 17.58
N VAL A 160 13.04 6.93 17.76
CA VAL A 160 12.62 6.43 19.07
C VAL A 160 13.83 5.99 19.91
N ALA A 161 14.85 5.36 19.31
CA ALA A 161 16.08 5.01 20.01
C ALA A 161 16.85 6.27 20.47
N GLY A 162 16.90 7.31 19.63
CA GLY A 162 17.50 8.61 19.97
C GLY A 162 16.74 9.31 21.11
N LEU A 163 15.42 9.37 21.04
CA LEU A 163 14.56 9.90 22.10
C LEU A 163 14.77 9.15 23.42
N ARG A 164 14.83 7.80 23.36
CA ARG A 164 15.07 6.96 24.54
C ARG A 164 16.45 7.21 25.14
N HIS A 165 17.48 7.38 24.33
CA HIS A 165 18.83 7.67 24.82
C HIS A 165 18.88 9.03 25.53
N GLY A 166 18.29 10.08 24.93
CA GLY A 166 18.19 11.41 25.54
C GLY A 166 17.35 11.44 26.82
N MET A 167 16.27 10.67 26.92
CA MET A 167 15.49 10.52 28.15
C MET A 167 16.23 9.71 29.23
N GLY A 168 16.96 8.67 28.82
CA GLY A 168 17.69 7.79 29.73
C GLY A 168 18.83 8.48 30.49
N GLU A 169 19.42 9.53 29.90
CA GLU A 169 20.50 10.30 30.54
C GLU A 169 20.00 11.37 31.51
N VAL A 170 18.76 11.89 31.35
CA VAL A 170 18.29 13.07 32.10
C VAL A 170 17.20 12.77 33.12
N ALA A 171 16.38 11.72 32.93
CA ALA A 171 15.14 11.57 33.68
C ALA A 171 15.20 10.68 34.94
N THR A 172 16.18 9.79 35.08
CA THR A 172 16.08 8.75 36.12
C THR A 172 17.10 8.86 37.24
N ARG A 173 18.35 9.23 36.96
CA ARG A 173 19.35 9.23 38.04
C ARG A 173 19.39 10.54 38.81
N ASP A 174 19.53 11.66 38.11
CA ASP A 174 19.71 12.95 38.76
C ASP A 174 18.39 13.51 39.30
N PHE A 175 17.27 13.27 38.61
CA PHE A 175 15.94 13.61 39.09
C PHE A 175 15.50 12.80 40.32
N LEU A 176 15.61 11.45 40.30
CA LEU A 176 15.32 10.67 41.52
C LEU A 176 16.26 11.05 42.67
N ARG A 177 17.51 11.42 42.37
CA ARG A 177 18.49 11.82 43.39
C ARG A 177 18.20 13.20 43.96
N SER A 178 17.75 14.15 43.16
CA SER A 178 17.30 15.45 43.66
C SER A 178 16.06 15.28 44.51
N GLU A 179 15.11 14.45 44.09
CA GLU A 179 13.84 14.30 44.82
C GLU A 179 13.96 13.53 46.12
N LEU A 180 14.81 12.50 46.17
CA LEU A 180 15.21 11.89 47.44
C LEU A 180 15.86 12.91 48.39
N ARG A 181 16.70 13.82 47.88
CA ARG A 181 17.35 14.85 48.71
C ARG A 181 16.39 15.92 49.18
N THR A 182 15.50 16.38 48.31
CA THR A 182 14.43 17.33 48.66
C THR A 182 13.57 16.74 49.78
N LEU A 183 13.10 15.50 49.63
CA LEU A 183 12.29 14.82 50.66
C LEU A 183 13.05 14.58 51.97
N LEU A 184 14.33 14.18 51.89
CA LEU A 184 15.17 13.99 53.08
C LEU A 184 15.41 15.31 53.83
N ASN A 185 15.66 16.41 53.11
CA ASN A 185 15.84 17.73 53.72
C ASN A 185 14.56 18.21 54.37
N ASP A 186 13.40 18.03 53.72
CA ASP A 186 12.10 18.41 54.28
C ASP A 186 11.80 17.67 55.59
N LEU A 187 12.09 16.36 55.65
CA LEU A 187 11.99 15.57 56.89
C LEU A 187 13.00 16.02 57.96
N ALA A 188 14.22 16.37 57.57
CA ALA A 188 15.24 16.87 58.50
C ALA A 188 14.86 18.25 59.06
N ASP A 189 14.26 19.12 58.25
CA ASP A 189 13.76 20.42 58.67
C ASP A 189 12.53 20.27 59.57
N GLN A 190 11.63 19.32 59.32
CA GLN A 190 10.54 18.95 60.24
C GLN A 190 11.08 18.44 61.58
N ALA A 191 12.16 17.66 61.59
CA ALA A 191 12.79 17.21 62.83
C ALA A 191 13.49 18.34 63.60
N ARG A 192 13.93 19.40 62.92
CA ARG A 192 14.55 20.60 63.53
C ARG A 192 13.54 21.66 63.97
N SER A 193 12.45 21.80 63.23
CA SER A 193 11.35 22.73 63.51
C SER A 193 10.27 22.12 64.42
N GLY A 194 10.28 20.79 64.57
CA GLY A 194 9.63 20.05 65.65
C GLY A 194 10.32 20.31 66.98
N GLU A 195 10.11 21.52 67.48
CA GLU A 195 10.46 21.96 68.81
C GLU A 195 9.89 21.00 69.88
N PRO A 196 10.62 20.75 70.98
CA PRO A 196 10.05 20.13 72.17
C PRO A 196 8.90 21.01 72.67
N THR A 197 7.66 20.55 72.54
CA THR A 197 6.54 21.12 73.28
C THR A 197 6.73 20.83 74.76
N THR A 198 7.57 21.64 75.41
CA THR A 198 7.47 21.93 76.83
C THR A 198 6.35 22.94 76.99
N GLY A 199 5.26 22.53 77.62
CA GLY A 199 4.32 23.46 78.24
C GLY A 199 3.84 22.85 79.56
N ALA A 200 3.80 23.56 80.68
CA ALA A 200 4.31 24.86 81.11
C ALA A 200 4.16 24.90 82.66
N PRO A 201 4.72 25.90 83.38
CA PRO A 201 4.86 25.95 84.83
C PRO A 201 3.68 26.65 85.54
N GLY A 202 3.43 26.31 86.82
CA GLY A 202 2.46 26.97 87.69
C GLY A 202 2.78 26.75 89.18
N ALA A 203 2.84 27.84 89.94
CA ALA A 203 3.45 27.97 91.26
C ALA A 203 2.45 27.87 92.43
N GLU A 204 2.98 27.62 93.64
CA GLU A 204 2.51 27.98 95.02
C GLU A 204 2.98 26.83 95.95
N GLY A 205 3.66 27.00 97.08
CA GLY A 205 3.80 28.12 98.00
C GLY A 205 3.77 27.52 99.42
N LEU A 206 4.69 27.96 100.27
CA LEU A 206 4.65 27.92 101.76
C LEU A 206 5.46 26.84 102.53
N ARG A 207 6.20 27.37 103.51
CA ARG A 207 7.33 26.87 104.32
C ARG A 207 6.88 26.21 105.67
N PRO A 208 7.81 25.61 106.46
CA PRO A 208 7.57 24.86 107.72
C PRO A 208 7.54 25.82 108.95
N PRO A 209 7.47 25.42 110.24
CA PRO A 209 8.13 24.29 110.95
C PRO A 209 7.28 23.05 111.23
#